data_AF-A0A088DB30-F1
#
_entry.id   AF-A0A088DB30-F1
#
_cell.length_a   1.000
_cell.length_b   1.000
_cell.length_c   1.000
_cell.angle_alpha   90.00
_cell.angle_beta   90.00
_cell.angle_gamma   90.00
#
_symmetry.space_group_name_H-M   'P 1'
#
loop_
_entity.id
_entity.type
_entity.pdbx_description
1 polymer ?
#
loop_
_entity_poly.entity_id
_entity_poly.type
_entity_poly.pdbx_seq_one_letter_code
_entity_poly.pdbx_strand_id
1 'polypeptide(L)' 'MKFIIVLILIGVLIATTVPMSEAQRQCQTVRDCYKHCQSPKRCTLGTCYCEPSPGK' A
#
# COMPACT_ATOMS: atom_id res chain seq x y z
N MET A 1 1.20 35.27 1.33
CA MET A 1 0.50 34.36 2.26
C MET A 1 -0.61 33.55 1.60
N LYS A 2 -1.58 34.15 0.89
CA LYS A 2 -2.64 33.44 0.15
C LYS A 2 -2.14 32.32 -0.79
N PHE A 3 -1.03 32.53 -1.50
CA PHE A 3 -0.51 31.55 -2.47
C PHE A 3 0.04 30.27 -1.84
N ILE A 4 0.62 30.35 -0.62
CA ILE A 4 1.16 29.17 0.06
C ILE A 4 0.03 28.22 0.47
N ILE A 5 -1.09 28.78 0.95
CA ILE A 5 -2.27 28.00 1.33
C ILE A 5 -2.83 27.24 0.12
N VAL A 6 -2.87 27.89 -1.05
CA VAL A 6 -3.33 27.27 -2.31
C VAL A 6 -2.41 26.12 -2.74
N LEU A 7 -1.09 26.29 -2.63
CA LEU A 7 -0.11 25.25 -2.96
C LEU A 7 -0.24 24.01 -2.05
N ILE A 8 -0.48 24.22 -0.75
CA ILE A 8 -0.68 23.11 0.20
C ILE A 8 -1.97 22.36 -0.11
N LEU A 9 -3.07 23.06 -0.39
CA LEU A 9 -4.35 22.44 -0.74
C LEU A 9 -4.25 21.58 -2.01
N ILE A 10 -3.57 22.07 -3.05
CA ILE A 10 -3.35 21.32 -4.29
C ILE A 10 -2.49 20.08 -4.03
N GLY A 11 -1.44 20.19 -3.19
CA GLY A 11 -0.59 19.05 -2.83
C GLY A 11 -1.33 17.92 -2.13
N VAL A 12 -2.25 18.25 -1.20
CA VAL A 12 -3.06 17.26 -0.49
C VAL A 12 -4.05 16.57 -1.45
N LEU A 13 -4.67 17.32 -2.36
CA LEU A 13 -5.55 16.76 -3.38
C LEU A 13 -4.84 15.74 -4.26
N ILE A 14 -3.60 16.02 -4.69
CA ILE A 14 -2.82 15.07 -5.49
C ILE A 14 -2.56 13.79 -4.67
N ALA A 15 -2.09 13.89 -3.42
CA ALA A 15 -1.82 12.73 -2.58
C ALA A 15 -3.05 11.84 -2.30
N THR A 16 -4.25 12.43 -2.21
CA THR A 16 -5.50 11.67 -2.00
C THR A 16 -6.09 11.07 -3.29
N THR A 17 -5.75 11.63 -4.45
CA THR A 17 -6.31 11.21 -5.74
C THR A 17 -5.40 10.28 -6.52
N VAL A 18 -4.11 10.14 -6.16
CA VAL A 18 -3.30 9.07 -6.73
C VAL A 18 -3.86 7.74 -6.20
N PRO A 19 -4.52 6.90 -7.04
CA PRO A 19 -4.70 5.53 -6.63
C PRO A 19 -3.29 5.00 -6.37
N MET A 20 -3.05 4.36 -5.21
CA MET A 20 -1.81 3.61 -5.01
C MET A 20 -1.56 2.83 -6.30
N SER A 21 -0.52 3.22 -7.04
CA SER A 21 -0.29 2.71 -8.39
C SER A 21 -0.34 1.19 -8.31
N GLU A 22 -0.87 0.53 -9.35
CA GLU A 22 -0.85 -0.95 -9.41
C GLU A 22 0.53 -1.55 -9.09
N ALA A 23 1.61 -0.79 -9.30
CA ALA A 23 2.98 -1.10 -8.88
C ALA A 23 3.20 -1.29 -7.35
N GLN A 24 2.35 -0.73 -6.48
CA GLN A 24 2.40 -0.95 -5.02
C GLN A 24 1.48 -2.08 -4.54
N ARG A 25 0.60 -2.62 -5.40
CA ARG A 25 -0.19 -3.80 -5.04
C ARG A 25 0.69 -5.04 -5.12
N GLN A 26 1.26 -5.43 -3.98
CA GLN A 26 1.97 -6.69 -3.81
C GLN A 26 1.06 -7.91 -4.04
N CYS A 27 -0.25 -7.76 -3.87
CA CYS A 27 -1.21 -8.84 -4.08
C CYS A 27 -2.58 -8.37 -4.54
N GLN A 28 -3.25 -9.19 -5.36
CA GLN A 28 -4.70 -9.13 -5.53
C GLN A 28 -5.39 -10.22 -4.69
N THR A 29 -4.72 -11.35 -4.54
CA THR A 29 -5.16 -12.50 -3.76
C THR A 29 -4.06 -12.95 -2.79
N VAL A 30 -4.43 -13.70 -1.75
CA VAL A 30 -3.44 -14.30 -0.83
C VAL A 30 -2.42 -15.16 -1.58
N ARG A 31 -2.80 -15.74 -2.72
CA ARG A 31 -1.93 -16.59 -3.54
C ARG A 31 -0.73 -15.83 -4.10
N ASP A 32 -0.91 -14.55 -4.44
CA ASP A 32 0.17 -13.70 -4.95
C ASP A 32 1.26 -13.48 -3.90
N CYS A 33 0.89 -13.51 -2.62
CA CYS A 33 1.82 -13.34 -1.50
C CYS A 33 2.79 -14.52 -1.30
N TYR A 34 2.52 -15.70 -1.87
CA TYR A 34 3.48 -16.83 -1.81
C TYR A 34 4.79 -16.51 -2.55
N LYS A 35 4.81 -15.53 -3.45
CA LYS A 35 6.06 -15.05 -4.08
C LYS A 35 6.96 -14.27 -3.12
N HIS A 36 6.39 -13.72 -2.06
CA HIS A 36 7.09 -12.83 -1.12
C HIS A 36 7.26 -13.46 0.27
N CYS A 37 6.40 -14.41 0.63
CA CYS A 37 6.38 -15.04 1.94
C CYS A 37 6.16 -16.54 1.85
N GLN A 38 6.84 -17.30 2.70
CA GLN A 38 6.62 -18.76 2.80
C GLN A 38 5.23 -19.10 3.34
N SER A 39 4.74 -18.31 4.32
CA SER A 39 3.40 -18.46 4.90
C SER A 39 2.62 -17.13 4.80
N PRO A 40 1.86 -16.91 3.72
CA PRO A 40 1.00 -15.75 3.60
C PRO A 40 -0.28 -15.91 4.44
N LYS A 41 -0.60 -14.90 5.25
CA LYS A 41 -1.77 -14.87 6.14
C LYS A 41 -2.99 -14.25 5.48
N ARG A 42 -2.83 -13.06 4.89
CA ARG A 42 -3.92 -12.33 4.21
C ARG A 42 -3.36 -11.29 3.24
N CYS A 43 -4.14 -10.97 2.21
CA CYS A 43 -3.91 -9.83 1.33
C CYS A 43 -4.93 -8.74 1.68
N THR A 44 -4.50 -7.51 1.91
CA THR A 44 -5.42 -6.41 2.27
C THR A 44 -4.96 -5.11 1.65
N LEU A 45 -5.84 -4.45 0.91
CA LEU A 45 -5.56 -3.19 0.19
C LEU A 45 -4.37 -3.26 -0.77
N GLY A 46 -4.03 -4.46 -1.26
CA GLY A 46 -2.84 -4.67 -2.09
C GLY A 46 -1.56 -4.98 -1.32
N THR A 47 -1.62 -5.07 0.01
CA THR A 47 -0.47 -5.40 0.86
C THR A 47 -0.54 -6.85 1.33
N CYS A 48 0.59 -7.55 1.24
CA CYS A 48 0.73 -8.91 1.76
C CYS A 48 1.04 -8.91 3.26
N TYR A 49 0.21 -9.57 4.05
CA TYR A 49 0.47 -9.85 5.45
C TYR A 49 0.88 -11.31 5.59
N CYS A 50 2.04 -11.54 6.16
CA CYS A 50 2.62 -12.87 6.32
C CYS A 50 2.50 -13.31 7.77
N GLU A 51 2.40 -14.63 7.99
CA GLU A 51 2.44 -15.12 9.36
C GLU A 51 3.79 -14.80 9.99
N PRO A 52 3.80 -14.32 11.25
CA PRO A 52 5.06 -14.18 11.97
C PRO A 52 5.70 -15.58 12.02
N SER A 53 6.96 -15.68 11.57
CA SER A 53 7.69 -16.94 11.73
C SER A 53 7.68 -17.31 13.21
N PRO A 54 7.30 -18.56 13.57
CA PRO A 54 7.37 -18.99 14.96
C PRO A 54 8.84 -18.95 15.40
N GLY A 55 9.22 -17.92 16.14
CA GLY A 55 10.52 -17.78 16.78
C GLY A 55 11.47 -16.77 16.13
N LYS A 56 11.33 -15.50 16.49
CA LYS A 56 12.44 -14.64 16.92
C LYS A 56 11.94 -13.41 17.66
#